data_AF-A0A395NND8-F1
#
_entry.id   AF-A0A395NND8-F1
#
_cell.length_a   1.000
_cell.length_b   1.000
_cell.length_c   1.000
_cell.angle_alpha   90.00
_cell.angle_beta   90.00
_cell.angle_gamma   90.00
#
_symmetry.space_group_name_H-M   'P 1'
#
loop_
_entity.id
_entity.type
_entity.pdbx_description
1 polymer ?
#
loop_
_entity_poly.entity_id
_entity_poly.type
_entity_poly.pdbx_seq_one_letter_code
_entity_poly.pdbx_strand_id
1 'polypeptide(L)'
;MSSAATANTDRDAALILREKLGADKVILPNETTPDLGKYGTSFYFIAQASQISPACRVLPANTADIVTTINVIRETGATFAVKSGGHSTYDTGANAENGITIDLSRLKDINISDDRKSVTLVLVNGQVLNVTRESHTDLFWSMRGAGVGFGIVTRFELNTFEMVKIWGGARVFAHEHETEVINAFHKLVNTGSDPLAEAFLIVTDAAKNGNSVYTMVLSRSSPENDPPVFDDFKRLAPLVSSTQPRALTNLRDEIDGQNVAGFRYRTTSQTIKCHRGTLKDIVALHAECVTILKDRAGFSPSLLCQPLLPAMLPKDDIGNALGIEPEDRPLIIICLLWK
;
A
#
# COMPACT_ATOMS: atom_id res chain seq x y z
N MET A 1 -34.90 7.65 -2.99
CA MET A 1 -35.39 6.91 -4.18
C MET A 1 -34.25 6.43 -5.11
N SER A 2 -32.98 6.74 -4.86
CA SER A 2 -31.84 6.39 -5.72
C SER A 2 -31.28 4.96 -5.54
N SER A 3 -31.42 4.34 -4.36
CA SER A 3 -30.68 3.09 -4.04
C SER A 3 -31.29 1.81 -4.61
N ALA A 4 -32.61 1.77 -4.85
CA ALA A 4 -33.28 0.59 -5.40
C ALA A 4 -33.07 0.45 -6.92
N ALA A 5 -32.96 1.57 -7.64
CA ALA A 5 -32.66 1.57 -9.07
C ALA A 5 -31.22 1.11 -9.34
N THR A 6 -30.25 1.60 -8.57
CA THR A 6 -28.83 1.18 -8.66
C THR A 6 -28.64 -0.28 -8.27
N ALA A 7 -29.35 -0.78 -7.25
CA ALA A 7 -29.24 -2.18 -6.84
C ALA A 7 -29.75 -3.18 -7.91
N ASN A 8 -30.74 -2.79 -8.72
CA ASN A 8 -31.15 -3.60 -9.87
C ASN A 8 -30.10 -3.56 -10.98
N THR A 9 -29.50 -2.40 -11.24
CA THR A 9 -28.43 -2.23 -12.24
C THR A 9 -27.22 -3.13 -11.98
N ASP A 10 -26.71 -3.17 -10.75
CA ASP A 10 -25.51 -3.95 -10.43
C ASP A 10 -25.76 -5.46 -10.52
N ARG A 11 -26.96 -5.91 -10.12
CA ARG A 11 -27.37 -7.31 -10.23
C ARG A 11 -27.55 -7.73 -11.69
N ASP A 12 -28.15 -6.89 -12.51
CA ASP A 12 -28.31 -7.16 -13.94
C ASP A 12 -26.94 -7.24 -14.63
N ALA A 13 -26.02 -6.32 -14.30
CA ALA A 13 -24.64 -6.37 -14.77
C ALA A 13 -23.95 -7.69 -14.39
N ALA A 14 -24.10 -8.14 -13.15
CA ALA A 14 -23.55 -9.41 -12.69
C ALA A 14 -24.07 -10.62 -13.51
N LEU A 15 -25.36 -10.65 -13.85
CA LEU A 15 -25.95 -11.71 -14.67
C LEU A 15 -25.44 -11.67 -16.12
N ILE A 16 -25.38 -10.48 -16.73
CA ILE A 16 -24.84 -10.27 -18.08
C ILE A 16 -23.37 -10.70 -18.14
N LEU A 17 -22.57 -10.33 -17.13
CA LEU A 17 -21.17 -10.75 -17.02
C LEU A 17 -21.06 -12.26 -16.95
N ARG A 18 -21.89 -12.91 -16.14
CA ARG A 18 -21.88 -14.38 -15.98
C ARG A 18 -22.25 -15.09 -17.27
N GLU A 19 -23.20 -14.57 -18.03
CA GLU A 19 -23.56 -15.09 -19.36
C GLU A 19 -22.38 -14.98 -20.34
N LYS A 20 -21.69 -13.83 -20.36
CA LYS A 20 -20.59 -13.55 -21.30
C LYS A 20 -19.27 -14.25 -20.96
N LEU A 21 -18.93 -14.36 -19.67
CA LEU A 21 -17.62 -14.80 -19.19
C LEU A 21 -17.62 -16.20 -18.58
N GLY A 22 -18.79 -16.74 -18.22
CA GLY A 22 -18.93 -18.04 -17.57
C GLY A 22 -18.88 -17.99 -16.04
N ALA A 23 -19.43 -19.04 -15.41
CA ALA A 23 -19.53 -19.17 -13.95
C ALA A 23 -18.18 -19.48 -13.26
N ASP A 24 -17.16 -19.89 -14.02
CA ASP A 24 -15.79 -20.09 -13.54
C ASP A 24 -15.04 -18.78 -13.31
N LYS A 25 -15.46 -17.71 -14.01
CA LYS A 25 -14.91 -16.36 -13.91
C LYS A 25 -15.82 -15.39 -13.16
N VAL A 26 -17.14 -15.60 -13.19
CA VAL A 26 -18.11 -14.72 -12.53
C VAL A 26 -18.80 -15.45 -11.41
N ILE A 27 -18.27 -15.24 -10.23
CA ILE A 27 -18.75 -15.86 -9.00
C ILE A 27 -19.89 -14.99 -8.47
N LEU A 28 -20.93 -15.59 -7.87
CA LEU A 28 -22.03 -14.90 -7.19
C LEU A 28 -21.94 -15.09 -5.67
N PRO A 29 -22.50 -14.21 -4.83
CA PRO A 29 -22.24 -14.15 -3.37
C PRO A 29 -22.33 -15.47 -2.59
N ASN A 30 -23.20 -16.39 -3.01
CA ASN A 30 -23.40 -17.68 -2.33
C ASN A 30 -22.49 -18.81 -2.83
N GLU A 31 -21.61 -18.53 -3.79
CA GLU A 31 -20.73 -19.51 -4.41
C GLU A 31 -19.33 -19.49 -3.81
N THR A 32 -18.62 -20.60 -4.00
CA THR A 32 -17.27 -20.81 -3.47
C THR A 32 -16.32 -21.05 -4.63
N THR A 33 -15.15 -20.44 -4.55
CA THR A 33 -14.01 -20.70 -5.41
C THR A 33 -13.03 -21.65 -4.72
N PRO A 34 -12.52 -22.70 -5.38
CA PRO A 34 -11.54 -23.60 -4.76
C PRO A 34 -10.27 -22.90 -4.26
N ASP A 35 -9.79 -21.90 -5.00
CA ASP A 35 -8.54 -21.18 -4.76
C ASP A 35 -8.69 -19.98 -3.80
N LEU A 36 -9.87 -19.34 -3.75
CA LEU A 36 -10.10 -18.13 -2.94
C LEU A 36 -11.19 -18.28 -1.87
N GLY A 37 -11.75 -19.49 -1.71
CA GLY A 37 -12.82 -19.78 -0.77
C GLY A 37 -14.16 -19.12 -1.11
N LYS A 38 -14.98 -18.87 -0.07
CA LYS A 38 -16.27 -18.17 -0.19
C LYS A 38 -16.07 -16.67 -0.37
N TYR A 39 -17.14 -15.98 -0.77
CA TYR A 39 -17.24 -14.55 -0.54
C TYR A 39 -16.97 -14.20 0.93
N GLY A 40 -16.16 -13.17 1.15
CA GLY A 40 -15.74 -12.75 2.50
C GLY A 40 -14.58 -13.53 3.11
N THR A 41 -14.18 -14.70 2.57
CA THR A 41 -12.95 -15.40 3.01
C THR A 41 -11.75 -15.10 2.12
N SER A 42 -11.96 -14.48 0.95
CA SER A 42 -10.87 -13.88 0.16
C SER A 42 -10.15 -12.83 1.00
N PHE A 43 -8.82 -12.78 0.89
CA PHE A 43 -8.00 -11.91 1.72
C PHE A 43 -8.34 -10.43 1.50
N TYR A 44 -8.81 -9.74 2.53
CA TYR A 44 -8.87 -8.28 2.60
C TYR A 44 -8.10 -7.84 3.82
N PHE A 45 -7.26 -6.81 3.67
CA PHE A 45 -6.43 -6.37 4.77
C PHE A 45 -7.26 -5.80 5.93
N ILE A 46 -8.29 -5.01 5.61
CA ILE A 46 -9.19 -4.42 6.60
C ILE A 46 -10.51 -5.22 6.69
N ALA A 47 -11.03 -5.38 7.91
CA ALA A 47 -12.28 -6.08 8.16
C ALA A 47 -13.48 -5.42 7.46
N GLN A 48 -13.49 -4.09 7.32
CA GLN A 48 -14.60 -3.38 6.70
C GLN A 48 -14.79 -3.80 5.23
N ALA A 49 -13.70 -4.01 4.48
CA ALA A 49 -13.76 -4.46 3.09
C ALA A 49 -14.25 -5.92 2.98
N SER A 50 -13.92 -6.79 3.94
CA SER A 50 -14.45 -8.17 3.97
C SER A 50 -15.92 -8.27 4.39
N GLN A 51 -16.45 -7.22 5.03
CA GLN A 51 -17.82 -7.19 5.57
C GLN A 51 -18.87 -6.74 4.54
N ILE A 52 -18.44 -6.14 3.41
CA ILE A 52 -19.34 -5.79 2.31
C ILE A 52 -19.38 -6.88 1.24
N SER A 53 -20.52 -7.03 0.59
CA SER A 53 -20.74 -8.04 -0.46
C SER A 53 -21.01 -7.38 -1.81
N PRO A 54 -20.29 -7.76 -2.88
CA PRO A 54 -20.64 -7.33 -4.25
C PRO A 54 -21.83 -8.11 -4.80
N ALA A 55 -22.41 -7.65 -5.92
CA ALA A 55 -23.34 -8.44 -6.74
C ALA A 55 -22.63 -9.62 -7.42
N CYS A 56 -21.39 -9.44 -7.85
CA CYS A 56 -20.53 -10.53 -8.29
C CYS A 56 -19.03 -10.19 -8.15
N ARG A 57 -18.19 -11.23 -8.24
CA ARG A 57 -16.74 -11.11 -8.33
C ARG A 57 -16.33 -11.66 -9.68
N VAL A 58 -15.69 -10.82 -10.46
CA VAL A 58 -15.10 -11.21 -11.73
C VAL A 58 -13.65 -11.58 -11.50
N LEU A 59 -13.25 -12.78 -11.91
CA LEU A 59 -11.90 -13.33 -11.84
C LEU A 59 -11.37 -13.43 -13.27
N PRO A 60 -10.94 -12.30 -13.88
CA PRO A 60 -10.43 -12.30 -15.24
C PRO A 60 -9.22 -13.21 -15.36
N ALA A 61 -9.16 -14.00 -16.44
CA ALA A 61 -8.01 -14.82 -16.80
C ALA A 61 -7.04 -14.08 -17.72
N ASN A 62 -7.49 -13.00 -18.38
CA ASN A 62 -6.69 -12.22 -19.31
C ASN A 62 -7.30 -10.81 -19.51
N THR A 63 -6.63 -10.00 -20.33
CA THR A 63 -7.04 -8.63 -20.66
C THR A 63 -8.41 -8.56 -21.35
N ALA A 64 -8.78 -9.54 -22.19
CA ALA A 64 -10.06 -9.52 -22.90
C ALA A 64 -11.27 -9.70 -21.96
N ASP A 65 -11.12 -10.46 -20.88
CA ASP A 65 -12.12 -10.58 -19.84
C ASP A 65 -12.36 -9.22 -19.16
N ILE A 66 -11.29 -8.44 -18.93
CA ILE A 66 -11.39 -7.09 -18.34
C ILE A 66 -12.08 -6.13 -19.30
N VAL A 67 -11.74 -6.16 -20.60
CA VAL A 67 -12.43 -5.35 -21.63
C VAL A 67 -13.93 -5.67 -21.65
N THR A 68 -14.29 -6.95 -21.66
CA THR A 68 -15.69 -7.40 -21.60
C THR A 68 -16.37 -6.86 -20.34
N THR A 69 -15.68 -6.93 -19.20
CA THR A 69 -16.19 -6.47 -17.92
C THR A 69 -16.48 -4.97 -17.92
N ILE A 70 -15.52 -4.17 -18.37
CA ILE A 70 -15.65 -2.70 -18.47
C ILE A 70 -16.76 -2.30 -19.44
N ASN A 71 -16.92 -3.00 -20.56
CA ASN A 71 -18.01 -2.71 -21.50
C ASN A 71 -19.39 -2.93 -20.85
N VAL A 72 -19.59 -4.05 -20.14
CA VAL A 72 -20.85 -4.29 -19.41
C VAL A 72 -21.07 -3.25 -18.32
N ILE A 73 -20.04 -2.92 -17.54
CA ILE A 73 -20.12 -1.87 -16.52
C ILE A 73 -20.54 -0.53 -17.13
N ARG A 74 -19.98 -0.15 -18.29
CA ARG A 74 -20.33 1.09 -18.98
C ARG A 74 -21.75 1.09 -19.53
N GLU A 75 -22.19 -0.04 -20.09
CA GLU A 75 -23.54 -0.20 -20.65
C GLU A 75 -24.62 -0.16 -19.56
N THR A 76 -24.32 -0.72 -18.39
CA THR A 76 -25.28 -0.82 -17.27
C THR A 76 -25.21 0.38 -16.34
N GLY A 77 -24.03 0.98 -16.15
CA GLY A 77 -23.77 1.97 -15.11
C GLY A 77 -23.45 1.35 -13.75
N ALA A 78 -23.05 0.07 -13.71
CA ALA A 78 -22.76 -0.63 -12.47
C ALA A 78 -21.57 -0.01 -11.71
N THR A 79 -21.65 -0.01 -10.39
CA THR A 79 -20.53 0.38 -9.52
C THR A 79 -19.49 -0.73 -9.51
N PHE A 80 -18.20 -0.39 -9.47
CA PHE A 80 -17.16 -1.42 -9.41
C PHE A 80 -15.97 -1.00 -8.54
N ALA A 81 -15.23 -2.01 -8.10
CA ALA A 81 -13.94 -1.88 -7.44
C ALA A 81 -12.94 -2.86 -8.07
N VAL A 82 -11.65 -2.49 -8.05
CA VAL A 82 -10.58 -3.33 -8.59
C VAL A 82 -9.72 -3.82 -7.44
N LYS A 83 -9.54 -5.14 -7.38
CA LYS A 83 -8.80 -5.82 -6.33
C LYS A 83 -7.58 -6.50 -6.92
N SER A 84 -6.39 -6.10 -6.44
CA SER A 84 -5.17 -6.89 -6.59
C SER A 84 -4.84 -7.55 -5.24
N GLY A 85 -3.87 -7.03 -4.49
CA GLY A 85 -3.50 -7.57 -3.17
C GLY A 85 -4.51 -7.36 -2.04
N GLY A 86 -5.55 -6.52 -2.23
CA GLY A 86 -6.58 -6.31 -1.21
C GLY A 86 -6.17 -5.47 0.01
N HIS A 87 -5.07 -4.72 -0.09
CA HIS A 87 -4.51 -3.88 0.99
C HIS A 87 -5.08 -2.46 1.09
N SER A 88 -6.13 -2.12 0.31
CA SER A 88 -6.82 -0.85 0.46
C SER A 88 -7.30 -0.66 1.90
N THR A 89 -7.05 0.53 2.44
CA THR A 89 -7.52 0.93 3.78
C THR A 89 -8.90 1.58 3.76
N TYR A 90 -9.54 1.62 2.59
CA TYR A 90 -10.93 1.97 2.39
C TYR A 90 -11.74 0.70 2.09
N ASP A 91 -12.93 0.59 2.70
CA ASP A 91 -13.84 -0.56 2.54
C ASP A 91 -14.21 -0.83 1.09
N THR A 92 -14.47 0.23 0.34
CA THR A 92 -14.85 0.21 -1.08
C THR A 92 -13.66 0.25 -2.04
N GLY A 93 -12.43 0.36 -1.53
CA GLY A 93 -11.24 0.51 -2.39
C GLY A 93 -10.74 -0.80 -3.00
N ALA A 94 -11.06 -1.95 -2.40
CA ALA A 94 -10.73 -3.27 -2.95
C ALA A 94 -11.94 -4.20 -3.09
N ASN A 95 -13.14 -3.75 -2.72
CA ASN A 95 -14.38 -4.51 -2.83
C ASN A 95 -15.52 -3.51 -3.15
N ALA A 96 -16.56 -3.95 -3.84
CA ALA A 96 -17.71 -3.09 -4.14
C ALA A 96 -18.92 -3.56 -3.33
N GLU A 97 -19.58 -2.68 -2.59
CA GLU A 97 -20.84 -3.02 -1.94
C GLU A 97 -21.94 -3.02 -3.00
N ASN A 98 -22.61 -4.17 -3.16
CA ASN A 98 -23.61 -4.45 -4.20
C ASN A 98 -23.14 -4.33 -5.66
N GLY A 99 -21.94 -3.79 -5.93
CA GLY A 99 -21.39 -3.63 -7.28
C GLY A 99 -20.60 -4.84 -7.80
N ILE A 100 -19.65 -4.57 -8.70
CA ILE A 100 -18.78 -5.57 -9.33
C ILE A 100 -17.37 -5.49 -8.72
N THR A 101 -16.90 -6.56 -8.10
CA THR A 101 -15.48 -6.64 -7.66
C THR A 101 -14.66 -7.34 -8.74
N ILE A 102 -13.77 -6.61 -9.41
CA ILE A 102 -12.85 -7.12 -10.42
C ILE A 102 -11.57 -7.58 -9.72
N ASP A 103 -11.44 -8.88 -9.47
CA ASP A 103 -10.37 -9.50 -8.69
C ASP A 103 -9.27 -10.05 -9.59
N LEU A 104 -8.19 -9.28 -9.70
CA LEU A 104 -7.02 -9.54 -10.52
C LEU A 104 -6.11 -10.63 -9.93
N SER A 105 -6.49 -11.28 -8.83
CA SER A 105 -5.65 -12.29 -8.17
C SER A 105 -5.27 -13.47 -9.05
N ARG A 106 -5.95 -13.73 -10.18
CA ARG A 106 -5.54 -14.75 -11.16
C ARG A 106 -4.57 -14.25 -12.24
N LEU A 107 -4.38 -12.94 -12.38
CA LEU A 107 -3.38 -12.35 -13.26
C LEU A 107 -2.01 -12.30 -12.56
N LYS A 108 -1.32 -13.44 -12.51
CA LYS A 108 -0.05 -13.61 -11.79
C LYS A 108 1.17 -13.79 -12.69
N ASP A 109 1.01 -13.68 -14.00
CA ASP A 109 2.10 -13.89 -14.95
C ASP A 109 3.18 -12.82 -14.76
N ILE A 110 4.42 -13.28 -14.62
CA ILE A 110 5.61 -12.43 -14.50
C ILE A 110 6.41 -12.57 -15.79
N ASN A 111 6.55 -11.49 -16.54
CA ASN A 111 7.42 -11.42 -17.71
C ASN A 111 8.56 -10.44 -17.41
N ILE A 112 9.79 -10.95 -17.39
CA ILE A 112 11.00 -10.14 -17.19
C ILE A 112 11.41 -9.58 -18.56
N SER A 113 11.69 -8.29 -18.62
CA SER A 113 12.20 -7.62 -19.83
C SER A 113 13.44 -6.80 -19.48
N ASP A 114 14.47 -6.91 -20.31
CA ASP A 114 15.75 -6.23 -20.10
C ASP A 114 15.66 -4.71 -20.32
N ASP A 115 14.72 -4.25 -21.17
CA ASP A 115 14.62 -2.85 -21.60
C ASP A 115 13.20 -2.25 -21.55
N ARG A 116 12.13 -3.07 -21.52
CA ARG A 116 10.75 -2.56 -21.65
C ARG A 116 10.16 -2.18 -20.31
N LYS A 117 10.22 -0.87 -20.01
CA LYS A 117 9.30 -0.23 -19.08
C LYS A 117 7.97 0.00 -19.80
N SER A 118 7.14 -1.03 -19.87
CA SER A 118 5.80 -0.91 -20.47
C SER A 118 4.71 -1.30 -19.49
N VAL A 119 3.54 -0.69 -19.69
CA VAL A 119 2.34 -1.01 -18.93
C VAL A 119 1.22 -1.24 -19.91
N THR A 120 0.58 -2.41 -19.82
CA THR A 120 -0.67 -2.64 -20.53
C THR A 120 -1.84 -2.36 -19.60
N LEU A 121 -2.76 -1.50 -20.03
CA LEU A 121 -3.96 -1.16 -19.27
C LEU A 121 -5.20 -1.14 -20.14
N VAL A 122 -6.35 -1.36 -19.51
CA VAL A 122 -7.67 -1.21 -20.09
C VAL A 122 -8.28 0.11 -19.60
N LEU A 123 -8.59 1.00 -20.53
CA LEU A 123 -9.30 2.24 -20.25
C LEU A 123 -10.80 1.99 -20.03
N VAL A 124 -11.51 2.96 -19.43
CA VAL A 124 -12.96 2.88 -19.18
C VAL A 124 -13.81 2.76 -20.46
N ASN A 125 -13.28 3.19 -21.60
CA ASN A 125 -13.91 3.01 -22.91
C ASN A 125 -13.67 1.62 -23.52
N GLY A 126 -12.97 0.72 -22.81
CA GLY A 126 -12.63 -0.63 -23.24
C GLY A 126 -11.40 -0.74 -24.14
N GLN A 127 -10.73 0.37 -24.46
CA GLN A 127 -9.48 0.32 -25.23
C GLN A 127 -8.35 -0.29 -24.40
N VAL A 128 -7.57 -1.15 -25.05
CA VAL A 128 -6.32 -1.70 -24.50
C VAL A 128 -5.18 -0.84 -25.02
N LEU A 129 -4.41 -0.24 -24.12
CA LEU A 129 -3.22 0.52 -24.47
C LEU A 129 -1.97 -0.18 -23.96
N ASN A 130 -0.93 -0.16 -24.79
CA ASN A 130 0.43 -0.42 -24.34
C ASN A 130 1.15 0.91 -24.21
N VAL A 131 1.45 1.30 -22.96
CA VAL A 131 2.00 2.59 -22.62
C VAL A 131 3.48 2.44 -22.29
N THR A 132 4.30 3.26 -22.93
CA THR A 132 5.76 3.28 -22.74
C THR A 132 6.23 4.72 -22.52
N ARG A 133 7.53 4.89 -22.32
CA ARG A 133 8.12 6.22 -22.24
C ARG A 133 7.94 7.04 -23.54
N GLU A 134 7.82 6.36 -24.68
CA GLU A 134 7.71 6.95 -26.01
C GLU A 134 6.25 6.99 -26.52
N SER A 135 5.34 6.20 -25.94
CA SER A 135 3.93 6.16 -26.32
C SER A 135 3.02 6.50 -25.15
N HIS A 136 2.09 7.44 -25.35
CA HIS A 136 1.17 7.92 -24.30
C HIS A 136 1.95 8.45 -23.08
N THR A 137 2.85 9.41 -23.33
CA THR A 137 3.85 9.87 -22.36
C THR A 137 3.25 10.47 -21.08
N ASP A 138 2.07 11.08 -21.19
CA ASP A 138 1.26 11.61 -20.09
C ASP A 138 0.67 10.49 -19.21
N LEU A 139 0.16 9.41 -19.82
CA LEU A 139 -0.25 8.20 -19.13
C LEU A 139 0.95 7.50 -18.48
N PHE A 140 2.09 7.42 -19.18
CA PHE A 140 3.32 6.83 -18.64
C PHE A 140 3.80 7.58 -17.39
N TRP A 141 3.79 8.91 -17.44
CA TRP A 141 4.04 9.75 -16.26
C TRP A 141 3.03 9.48 -15.13
N SER A 142 1.73 9.50 -15.44
CA SER A 142 0.65 9.35 -14.45
C SER A 142 0.73 8.01 -13.70
N MET A 143 1.00 6.91 -14.39
CA MET A 143 1.07 5.57 -13.79
C MET A 143 2.23 5.39 -12.80
N ARG A 144 3.19 6.33 -12.75
CA ARG A 144 4.34 6.30 -11.84
C ARG A 144 4.12 7.08 -10.53
N GLY A 145 2.86 7.31 -10.14
CA GLY A 145 2.57 7.89 -8.82
C GLY A 145 1.19 8.52 -8.64
N ALA A 146 0.39 8.72 -9.70
CA ALA A 146 -0.93 9.35 -9.61
C ALA A 146 -2.07 8.40 -9.18
N GLY A 147 -1.73 7.24 -8.61
CA GLY A 147 -2.71 6.26 -8.13
C GLY A 147 -3.39 5.47 -9.26
N VAL A 148 -4.64 5.07 -9.04
CA VAL A 148 -5.36 4.07 -9.85
C VAL A 148 -6.40 4.65 -10.82
N GLY A 149 -6.36 5.97 -11.08
CA GLY A 149 -7.45 6.69 -11.75
C GLY A 149 -7.55 6.54 -13.28
N PHE A 150 -6.57 5.93 -13.94
CA PHE A 150 -6.42 6.02 -15.41
C PHE A 150 -6.79 4.74 -16.17
N GLY A 151 -7.08 3.65 -15.46
CA GLY A 151 -7.50 2.38 -16.06
C GLY A 151 -7.09 1.17 -15.21
N ILE A 152 -7.43 -0.02 -15.69
CA ILE A 152 -7.08 -1.28 -15.05
C ILE A 152 -5.80 -1.80 -15.69
N VAL A 153 -4.69 -1.76 -14.95
CA VAL A 153 -3.43 -2.34 -15.41
C VAL A 153 -3.55 -3.87 -15.40
N THR A 154 -3.23 -4.49 -16.54
CA THR A 154 -3.30 -5.94 -16.72
C THR A 154 -1.92 -6.58 -16.86
N ARG A 155 -0.88 -5.77 -17.14
CA ARG A 155 0.51 -6.23 -17.24
C ARG A 155 1.47 -5.08 -16.93
N PHE A 156 2.49 -5.38 -16.13
CA PHE A 156 3.69 -4.56 -16.00
C PHE A 156 4.86 -5.29 -16.63
N GLU A 157 5.68 -4.56 -17.39
CA GLU A 157 7.03 -4.98 -17.78
C GLU A 157 8.01 -4.04 -17.07
N LEU A 158 8.85 -4.61 -16.21
CA LEU A 158 9.75 -3.87 -15.34
C LEU A 158 11.17 -4.39 -15.50
N ASN A 159 12.13 -3.46 -15.48
CA ASN A 159 13.53 -3.82 -15.33
C ASN A 159 13.78 -4.36 -13.92
N THR A 160 14.62 -5.38 -13.82
CA THR A 160 15.01 -6.01 -12.55
C THR A 160 16.51 -5.85 -12.33
N PHE A 161 16.96 -5.98 -11.09
CA PHE A 161 18.37 -5.98 -10.74
C PHE A 161 18.63 -7.07 -9.70
N GLU A 162 19.83 -7.60 -9.68
CA GLU A 162 20.20 -8.63 -8.72
C GLU A 162 20.25 -8.05 -7.31
N MET A 163 19.47 -8.63 -6.39
CA MET A 163 19.46 -8.24 -4.98
C MET A 163 19.11 -9.44 -4.11
N VAL A 164 20.13 -10.15 -3.63
CA VAL A 164 19.93 -11.34 -2.78
C VAL A 164 19.97 -10.97 -1.31
N LYS A 165 20.91 -10.11 -0.90
CA LYS A 165 21.14 -9.76 0.51
C LYS A 165 21.01 -8.26 0.75
N ILE A 166 20.48 -7.94 1.93
CA ILE A 166 20.25 -6.59 2.43
C ILE A 166 20.73 -6.52 3.88
N TRP A 167 21.08 -5.34 4.38
CA TRP A 167 21.13 -5.11 5.82
C TRP A 167 19.79 -4.52 6.26
N GLY A 168 19.14 -5.11 7.26
CA GLY A 168 17.91 -4.51 7.78
C GLY A 168 17.21 -5.30 8.87
N GLY A 169 16.18 -4.68 9.43
CA GLY A 169 15.36 -5.20 10.52
C GLY A 169 14.72 -4.04 11.29
N ALA A 170 14.20 -4.35 12.48
CA ALA A 170 13.60 -3.38 13.38
C ALA A 170 14.46 -3.19 14.64
N ARG A 171 14.44 -1.98 15.19
CA ARG A 171 14.90 -1.66 16.54
C ARG A 171 13.77 -0.98 17.31
N VAL A 172 13.40 -1.53 18.44
CA VAL A 172 12.34 -1.00 19.32
C VAL A 172 12.99 -0.31 20.49
N PHE A 173 12.65 0.95 20.73
CA PHE A 173 13.16 1.77 21.81
C PHE A 173 12.05 2.09 22.80
N ALA A 174 12.43 2.17 24.08
CA ALA A 174 11.55 2.57 25.15
C ALA A 174 11.28 4.10 25.09
N HIS A 175 10.24 4.55 25.80
CA HIS A 175 9.80 5.94 25.79
C HIS A 175 10.91 6.92 26.22
N GLU A 176 11.81 6.47 27.10
CA GLU A 176 12.94 7.25 27.62
C GLU A 176 13.92 7.70 26.51
N HIS A 177 13.92 7.03 25.36
CA HIS A 177 14.74 7.37 24.19
C HIS A 177 14.01 8.22 23.15
N GLU A 178 12.80 8.70 23.42
CA GLU A 178 11.99 9.47 22.47
C GLU A 178 12.78 10.61 21.81
N THR A 179 13.44 11.45 22.60
CA THR A 179 14.12 12.63 22.08
C THR A 179 15.30 12.24 21.19
N GLU A 180 16.06 11.23 21.57
CA GLU A 180 17.20 10.71 20.82
C GLU A 180 16.76 10.07 19.50
N VAL A 181 15.69 9.26 19.52
CA VAL A 181 15.14 8.61 18.31
C VAL A 181 14.58 9.66 17.35
N ILE A 182 13.79 10.63 17.83
CA ILE A 182 13.25 11.70 16.98
C ILE A 182 14.39 12.54 16.38
N ASN A 183 15.43 12.86 17.16
CA ASN A 183 16.59 13.60 16.68
C ASN A 183 17.37 12.82 15.61
N ALA A 184 17.59 11.52 15.83
CA ALA A 184 18.27 10.64 14.87
C ALA A 184 17.46 10.51 13.57
N PHE A 185 16.14 10.30 13.67
CA PHE A 185 15.24 10.28 12.53
C PHE A 185 15.28 11.59 11.76
N HIS A 186 15.08 12.73 12.42
CA HIS A 186 15.15 14.04 11.80
C HIS A 186 16.49 14.25 11.07
N LYS A 187 17.61 13.90 11.70
CA LYS A 187 18.94 14.01 11.08
C LYS A 187 19.07 13.11 9.84
N LEU A 188 18.60 11.86 9.90
CA LEU A 188 18.61 10.96 8.75
C LEU A 188 17.85 11.57 7.56
N VAL A 189 16.63 12.08 7.78
CA VAL A 189 15.81 12.68 6.72
C VAL A 189 16.46 13.96 6.16
N ASN A 190 17.04 14.80 7.02
CA ASN A 190 17.60 16.09 6.61
C ASN A 190 18.98 15.97 5.96
N THR A 191 19.75 14.94 6.27
CA THR A 191 21.09 14.73 5.67
C THR A 191 21.04 13.90 4.40
N GLY A 192 20.09 12.96 4.29
CA GLY A 192 19.79 12.24 3.05
C GLY A 192 21.01 11.61 2.35
N SER A 193 22.01 11.19 3.12
CA SER A 193 23.39 11.02 2.62
C SER A 193 23.66 9.66 1.99
N ASP A 194 22.92 8.62 2.37
CA ASP A 194 23.07 7.28 1.80
C ASP A 194 21.89 6.96 0.86
N PRO A 195 22.11 6.87 -0.46
CA PRO A 195 21.05 6.59 -1.44
C PRO A 195 20.52 5.16 -1.38
N LEU A 196 21.15 4.26 -0.60
CA LEU A 196 20.71 2.90 -0.41
C LEU A 196 19.92 2.70 0.88
N ALA A 197 19.86 3.70 1.75
CA ALA A 197 19.22 3.61 3.05
C ALA A 197 17.75 4.01 3.02
N GLU A 198 16.93 3.31 3.79
CA GLU A 198 15.54 3.63 4.07
C GLU A 198 15.25 3.40 5.56
N ALA A 199 14.32 4.19 6.09
CA ALA A 199 13.91 4.08 7.49
C ALA A 199 12.42 4.41 7.65
N PHE A 200 11.75 3.76 8.58
CA PHE A 200 10.40 4.12 9.03
C PHE A 200 10.44 4.31 10.53
N LEU A 201 9.82 5.38 11.02
CA LEU A 201 9.54 5.55 12.44
C LEU A 201 8.08 5.17 12.69
N ILE A 202 7.85 4.26 13.64
CA ILE A 202 6.52 3.86 14.08
C ILE A 202 6.43 4.08 15.59
N VAL A 203 5.48 4.89 16.03
CA VAL A 203 5.18 5.14 17.44
C VAL A 203 3.89 4.42 17.78
N THR A 204 3.97 3.46 18.72
CA THR A 204 2.81 2.67 19.17
C THR A 204 2.68 2.73 20.68
N ASP A 205 1.45 2.79 21.18
CA ASP A 205 1.18 2.67 22.62
C ASP A 205 0.91 1.20 22.96
N ALA A 206 1.99 0.45 23.18
CA ALA A 206 1.94 -0.99 23.39
C ALA A 206 1.73 -1.37 24.87
N ALA A 207 2.02 -0.46 25.81
CA ALA A 207 2.25 -0.84 27.20
C ALA A 207 1.03 -0.67 28.12
N LYS A 208 -0.10 -0.11 27.65
CA LYS A 208 -1.33 0.20 28.43
C LYS A 208 -1.12 1.09 29.68
N ASN A 209 0.13 1.33 30.07
CA ASN A 209 0.57 2.26 31.11
C ASN A 209 0.71 3.69 30.56
N GLY A 210 0.47 3.91 29.27
CA GLY A 210 0.51 5.22 28.59
C GLY A 210 1.86 5.56 27.97
N ASN A 211 2.88 4.71 28.09
CA ASN A 211 4.19 4.93 27.46
C ASN A 211 4.21 4.35 26.04
N SER A 212 4.55 5.21 25.08
CA SER A 212 4.78 4.79 23.69
C SER A 212 6.12 4.08 23.52
N VAL A 213 6.17 3.11 22.61
CA VAL A 213 7.41 2.53 22.09
C VAL A 213 7.70 3.07 20.70
N TYR A 214 8.98 3.26 20.43
CA TYR A 214 9.48 3.83 19.17
C TYR A 214 10.16 2.74 18.37
N THR A 215 9.52 2.29 17.30
CA THR A 215 10.06 1.26 16.42
C THR A 215 10.66 1.91 15.19
N MET A 216 11.96 1.72 15.00
CA MET A 216 12.68 2.07 13.78
C MET A 216 12.82 0.83 12.91
N VAL A 217 12.13 0.80 11.76
CA VAL A 217 12.42 -0.18 10.71
C VAL A 217 13.51 0.42 9.85
N LEU A 218 14.65 -0.25 9.77
CA LEU A 218 15.84 0.23 9.08
C LEU A 218 16.24 -0.77 8.00
N SER A 219 16.53 -0.28 6.80
CA SER A 219 17.02 -1.11 5.71
C SER A 219 18.05 -0.35 4.90
N ARG A 220 19.03 -1.08 4.35
CA ARG A 220 19.96 -0.55 3.37
C ARG A 220 20.18 -1.60 2.30
N SER A 221 20.00 -1.24 1.03
CA SER A 221 20.13 -2.10 -0.16
C SER A 221 21.58 -2.54 -0.47
N SER A 222 22.29 -2.99 0.56
CA SER A 222 23.63 -3.56 0.54
C SER A 222 23.82 -4.39 1.82
N PRO A 223 24.49 -5.56 1.78
CA PRO A 223 24.64 -6.45 2.93
C PRO A 223 25.78 -6.05 3.89
N GLU A 224 26.24 -4.81 3.84
CA GLU A 224 27.27 -4.31 4.75
C GLU A 224 26.87 -4.52 6.22
N ASN A 225 27.77 -5.09 7.02
CA ASN A 225 27.46 -5.50 8.40
C ASN A 225 27.08 -4.34 9.32
N ASP A 226 27.62 -3.15 9.08
CA ASP A 226 27.54 -2.03 10.01
C ASP A 226 27.38 -0.67 9.31
N PRO A 227 26.24 -0.43 8.63
CA PRO A 227 26.04 0.80 7.85
C PRO A 227 26.10 2.05 8.73
N PRO A 228 27.03 3.00 8.47
CA PRO A 228 27.24 4.18 9.33
C PRO A 228 26.04 5.14 9.37
N VAL A 229 25.21 5.15 8.32
CA VAL A 229 24.00 5.98 8.23
C VAL A 229 23.03 5.74 9.40
N PHE A 230 23.10 4.57 10.06
CA PHE A 230 22.25 4.22 11.20
C PHE A 230 22.95 4.30 12.56
N ASP A 231 24.18 4.86 12.64
CA ASP A 231 24.95 4.91 13.89
C ASP A 231 24.21 5.59 15.04
N ASP A 232 23.45 6.64 14.73
CA ASP A 232 22.67 7.37 15.75
C ASP A 232 21.62 6.48 16.42
N PHE A 233 21.02 5.53 15.69
CA PHE A 233 20.10 4.53 16.26
C PHE A 233 20.84 3.37 16.91
N LYS A 234 21.98 2.94 16.33
CA LYS A 234 22.75 1.80 16.83
C LYS A 234 23.38 2.06 18.21
N ARG A 235 23.72 3.31 18.52
CA ARG A 235 24.27 3.73 19.82
C ARG A 235 23.24 3.74 20.96
N LEU A 236 21.95 3.75 20.65
CA LEU A 236 20.87 3.66 21.64
C LEU A 236 20.62 2.20 22.00
N ALA A 237 20.38 1.93 23.29
CA ALA A 237 20.04 0.60 23.78
C ALA A 237 18.58 0.26 23.40
N PRO A 238 18.34 -0.71 22.51
CA PRO A 238 16.98 -1.09 22.15
C PRO A 238 16.40 -2.09 23.16
N LEU A 239 15.08 -2.10 23.30
CA LEU A 239 14.34 -3.19 23.94
C LEU A 239 14.46 -4.49 23.13
N VAL A 240 14.35 -4.37 21.80
CA VAL A 240 14.43 -5.47 20.83
C VAL A 240 15.15 -4.99 19.59
N SER A 241 16.02 -5.83 19.01
CA SER A 241 16.70 -5.54 17.74
C SER A 241 16.81 -6.79 16.88
N SER A 242 16.45 -6.66 15.61
CA SER A 242 16.60 -7.71 14.58
C SER A 242 17.48 -7.27 13.40
N THR A 243 18.08 -6.07 13.46
CA THR A 243 18.90 -5.52 12.37
C THR A 243 20.16 -6.33 12.13
N GLN A 244 20.33 -6.85 10.90
CA GLN A 244 21.48 -7.64 10.48
C GLN A 244 21.54 -7.76 8.95
N PRO A 245 22.68 -8.15 8.36
CA PRO A 245 22.72 -8.70 7.01
C PRO A 245 21.86 -9.96 6.91
N ARG A 246 21.00 -10.04 5.90
CA ARG A 246 20.05 -11.14 5.71
C ARG A 246 19.63 -11.24 4.24
N ALA A 247 18.95 -12.31 3.87
CA ALA A 247 18.28 -12.35 2.57
C ALA A 247 17.11 -11.36 2.57
N LEU A 248 16.83 -10.75 1.41
CA LEU A 248 15.70 -9.83 1.26
C LEU A 248 14.36 -10.50 1.64
N THR A 249 14.19 -11.78 1.30
CA THR A 249 12.99 -12.57 1.65
C THR A 249 12.81 -12.71 3.16
N ASN A 250 13.89 -12.94 3.92
CA ASN A 250 13.79 -12.98 5.38
C ASN A 250 13.32 -11.63 5.95
N LEU A 251 13.80 -10.50 5.41
CA LEU A 251 13.33 -9.19 5.86
C LEU A 251 11.86 -8.99 5.52
N ARG A 252 11.46 -9.33 4.28
CA ARG A 252 10.06 -9.31 3.84
C ARG A 252 9.17 -10.11 4.78
N ASP A 253 9.54 -11.34 5.13
CA ASP A 253 8.74 -12.22 5.99
C ASP A 253 8.59 -11.67 7.42
N GLU A 254 9.65 -11.05 7.97
CA GLU A 254 9.59 -10.41 9.30
C GLU A 254 8.65 -9.21 9.32
N ILE A 255 8.75 -8.33 8.31
CA ILE A 255 7.89 -7.14 8.22
C ILE A 255 6.45 -7.54 7.91
N ASP A 256 6.22 -8.51 7.02
CA ASP A 256 4.89 -9.05 6.69
C ASP A 256 4.22 -9.66 7.93
N GLY A 257 4.98 -10.36 8.78
CA GLY A 257 4.49 -10.93 10.05
C GLY A 257 3.95 -9.90 11.05
N GLN A 258 4.30 -8.61 10.92
CA GLN A 258 3.74 -7.52 11.73
C GLN A 258 2.43 -6.95 11.15
N ASN A 259 2.10 -7.28 9.90
CA ASN A 259 0.96 -6.75 9.17
C ASN A 259 -0.23 -7.72 9.22
N VAL A 260 -0.83 -7.84 10.39
CA VAL A 260 -1.98 -8.74 10.59
C VAL A 260 -3.26 -8.13 10.00
N ALA A 261 -3.87 -8.86 9.06
CA ALA A 261 -5.14 -8.51 8.45
C ALA A 261 -6.34 -8.76 9.40
N GLY A 262 -7.50 -8.22 9.04
CA GLY A 262 -8.77 -8.48 9.73
C GLY A 262 -9.10 -7.54 10.89
N PHE A 263 -8.30 -6.51 11.12
CA PHE A 263 -8.69 -5.41 12.02
C PHE A 263 -9.55 -4.38 11.30
N ARG A 264 -10.30 -3.59 12.06
CA ARG A 264 -11.01 -2.42 11.55
C ARG A 264 -10.08 -1.21 11.57
N TYR A 265 -9.60 -0.79 10.41
CA TYR A 265 -8.67 0.34 10.34
C TYR A 265 -9.40 1.67 10.08
N ARG A 266 -8.89 2.73 10.70
CA ARG A 266 -9.04 4.11 10.24
C ARG A 266 -7.65 4.64 9.94
N THR A 267 -7.45 4.99 8.67
CA THR A 267 -6.17 5.53 8.20
C THR A 267 -6.36 6.92 7.63
N THR A 268 -5.45 7.82 7.98
CA THR A 268 -5.27 9.09 7.26
C THR A 268 -3.79 9.34 7.08
N SER A 269 -3.43 10.00 5.99
CA SER A 269 -2.04 10.34 5.72
C SER A 269 -1.90 11.77 5.23
N GLN A 270 -0.75 12.37 5.52
CA GLN A 270 -0.39 13.70 5.05
C GLN A 270 1.12 13.80 4.86
N THR A 271 1.53 14.46 3.78
CA THR A 271 2.94 14.78 3.53
C THR A 271 3.25 16.16 4.10
N ILE A 272 4.31 16.27 4.89
CA ILE A 272 4.78 17.54 5.46
C ILE A 272 6.29 17.68 5.34
N LYS A 273 6.80 18.90 5.56
CA LYS A 273 8.24 19.11 5.76
C LYS A 273 8.71 18.49 7.06
N CYS A 274 9.87 17.84 7.03
CA CYS A 274 10.48 17.20 8.19
C CYS A 274 11.17 18.24 9.09
N HIS A 275 10.38 18.89 9.95
CA HIS A 275 10.88 19.80 10.97
C HIS A 275 10.85 19.12 12.35
N ARG A 276 11.96 19.22 13.10
CA ARG A 276 12.10 18.57 14.42
C ARG A 276 11.00 18.96 15.40
N GLY A 277 10.67 20.25 15.50
CA GLY A 277 9.63 20.72 16.42
C GLY A 277 8.27 20.14 16.07
N THR A 278 7.94 20.14 14.78
CA THR A 278 6.67 19.62 14.26
C THR A 278 6.54 18.12 14.51
N LEU A 279 7.62 17.35 14.32
CA LEU A 279 7.65 15.92 14.66
C LEU A 279 7.34 15.67 16.14
N LYS A 280 7.94 16.45 17.05
CA LYS A 280 7.66 16.34 18.49
C LYS A 280 6.21 16.69 18.82
N ASP A 281 5.69 17.77 18.23
CA ASP A 281 4.30 18.19 18.45
C ASP A 281 3.31 17.13 17.97
N ILE A 282 3.56 16.50 16.82
CA ILE A 282 2.71 15.41 16.31
C ILE A 282 2.73 14.19 17.23
N VAL A 283 3.90 13.79 17.73
CA VAL A 283 4.04 12.66 18.66
C VAL A 283 3.31 12.95 19.98
N ALA A 284 3.44 14.16 20.51
CA ALA A 284 2.75 14.58 21.72
C ALA A 284 1.22 14.59 21.52
N LEU A 285 0.73 15.20 20.44
CA LEU A 285 -0.71 15.23 20.10
C LEU A 285 -1.27 13.82 19.88
N HIS A 286 -0.49 12.94 19.25
CA HIS A 286 -0.86 11.54 19.10
C HIS A 286 -1.04 10.87 20.46
N ALA A 287 -0.09 11.03 21.40
CA ALA A 287 -0.19 10.47 22.74
C ALA A 287 -1.40 11.00 23.53
N GLU A 288 -1.71 12.30 23.42
CA GLU A 288 -2.92 12.90 24.01
C GLU A 288 -4.20 12.25 23.47
N CYS A 289 -4.28 12.10 22.14
CA CYS A 289 -5.40 11.49 21.45
C CYS A 289 -5.58 9.99 21.81
N VAL A 290 -4.47 9.25 21.91
CA VAL A 290 -4.47 7.85 22.35
C VAL A 290 -4.99 7.71 23.77
N THR A 291 -4.61 8.61 24.68
CA THR A 291 -5.04 8.58 26.08
C THR A 291 -6.56 8.61 26.24
N ILE A 292 -7.28 9.26 25.32
CA ILE A 292 -8.75 9.32 25.33
C ILE A 292 -9.40 7.95 25.06
N LEU A 293 -8.74 7.10 24.28
CA LEU A 293 -9.32 5.84 23.77
C LEU A 293 -8.59 4.57 24.24
N LYS A 294 -7.50 4.68 25.00
CA LYS A 294 -6.64 3.56 25.42
C LYS A 294 -7.36 2.40 26.12
N ASP A 295 -8.47 2.68 26.80
CA ASP A 295 -9.24 1.66 27.52
C ASP A 295 -10.23 0.90 26.62
N ARG A 296 -10.34 1.26 25.34
CA ARG A 296 -11.21 0.56 24.38
C ARG A 296 -10.59 -0.78 24.02
N ALA A 297 -11.35 -1.85 24.23
CA ALA A 297 -10.93 -3.20 23.88
C ALA A 297 -10.59 -3.30 22.38
N GLY A 298 -9.41 -3.82 22.08
CA GLY A 298 -8.92 -4.00 20.71
C GLY A 298 -8.27 -2.75 20.08
N PHE A 299 -8.34 -1.59 20.73
CA PHE A 299 -7.73 -0.37 20.21
C PHE A 299 -6.20 -0.45 20.25
N SER A 300 -5.57 -0.24 19.10
CA SER A 300 -4.12 -0.29 18.93
C SER A 300 -3.68 0.82 17.97
N PRO A 301 -3.44 2.03 18.49
CA PRO A 301 -3.07 3.18 17.67
C PRO A 301 -1.60 3.12 17.27
N SER A 302 -1.32 3.54 16.04
CA SER A 302 0.02 3.72 15.53
C SER A 302 0.13 5.03 14.77
N LEU A 303 1.22 5.76 15.01
CA LEU A 303 1.68 6.87 14.21
C LEU A 303 2.90 6.40 13.42
N LEU A 304 2.83 6.46 12.09
CA LEU A 304 3.93 6.11 11.20
C LEU A 304 4.46 7.37 10.52
N CYS A 305 5.79 7.51 10.48
CA CYS A 305 6.50 8.55 9.76
C CYS A 305 7.46 7.89 8.76
N GLN A 306 7.21 8.09 7.48
CA GLN A 306 8.04 7.60 6.38
C GLN A 306 8.74 8.77 5.69
N PRO A 307 10.08 8.82 5.66
CA PRO A 307 10.84 9.77 4.87
C PRO A 307 10.59 9.60 3.37
N LEU A 308 10.44 10.72 2.66
CA LEU A 308 10.59 10.77 1.21
C LEU A 308 12.02 11.22 0.90
N LEU A 309 12.93 10.25 0.84
CA LEU A 309 14.36 10.50 0.64
C LEU A 309 14.66 10.92 -0.81
N PRO A 310 15.71 11.73 -1.04
CA PRO A 310 16.18 12.10 -2.37
C PRO A 310 16.28 10.95 -3.37
N ALA A 311 16.73 9.78 -2.93
CA ALA A 311 16.94 8.62 -3.77
C ALA A 311 15.64 7.94 -4.25
N MET A 312 14.51 8.21 -3.60
CA MET A 312 13.19 7.64 -3.94
C MET A 312 12.50 8.38 -5.08
N LEU A 313 12.92 9.61 -5.38
CA LEU A 313 12.36 10.39 -6.47
C LEU A 313 12.94 9.92 -7.82
N PRO A 314 12.12 9.87 -8.88
CA PRO A 314 12.58 9.67 -10.25
C PRO A 314 13.75 10.60 -10.59
N LYS A 315 14.79 10.02 -11.21
CA LYS A 315 15.97 10.76 -11.71
C LYS A 315 15.97 10.91 -13.23
N ASP A 316 14.89 10.48 -13.87
CA ASP A 316 14.69 10.63 -15.31
C ASP A 316 13.98 11.95 -15.62
N ASP A 317 14.06 12.35 -16.88
CA ASP A 317 13.45 13.55 -17.48
C ASP A 317 11.91 13.51 -17.55
N ILE A 318 11.29 12.38 -17.22
CA ILE A 318 9.83 12.25 -17.18
C ILE A 318 9.29 12.93 -15.92
N GLY A 319 10.08 13.00 -14.85
CA GLY A 319 9.67 13.58 -13.57
C GLY A 319 8.78 12.65 -12.75
N ASN A 320 8.07 13.22 -11.78
CA ASN A 320 7.23 12.46 -10.85
C ASN A 320 5.79 12.97 -10.84
N ALA A 321 4.83 12.05 -10.75
CA ALA A 321 3.40 12.39 -10.75
C ALA A 321 2.91 13.02 -9.44
N LEU A 322 3.76 13.07 -8.42
CA LEU A 322 3.48 13.70 -7.14
C LEU A 322 3.74 15.22 -7.17
N GLY A 323 4.38 15.72 -8.23
CA GLY A 323 4.76 17.14 -8.36
C GLY A 323 5.77 17.60 -7.31
N ILE A 324 6.57 16.68 -6.75
CA ILE A 324 7.56 16.99 -5.72
C ILE A 324 8.82 17.50 -6.39
N GLU A 325 9.22 18.72 -6.06
CA GLU A 325 10.45 19.33 -6.53
C GLU A 325 11.61 19.14 -5.53
N PRO A 326 12.87 19.19 -5.98
CA PRO A 326 14.04 19.10 -5.11
C PRO A 326 14.00 20.04 -3.88
N GLU A 327 13.42 21.23 -4.03
CA GLU A 327 13.31 22.31 -3.03
C GLU A 327 12.20 22.08 -1.98
N ASP A 328 11.26 21.17 -2.23
CA ASP A 328 10.20 20.83 -1.27
C ASP A 328 10.74 20.06 -0.07
N ARG A 329 11.87 19.38 -0.26
CA ARG A 329 12.52 18.52 0.73
C ARG A 329 13.12 19.31 1.90
N PRO A 330 13.34 18.66 3.05
CA PRO A 330 13.03 17.26 3.36
C PRO A 330 11.54 17.02 3.63
N LEU A 331 10.97 15.96 3.06
CA LEU A 331 9.57 15.57 3.23
C LEU A 331 9.44 14.27 4.02
N ILE A 332 8.39 14.17 4.82
CA ILE A 332 7.92 12.94 5.47
C ILE A 332 6.44 12.75 5.17
N ILE A 333 6.04 11.50 4.96
CA ILE A 333 4.64 11.07 5.00
C ILE A 333 4.35 10.68 6.44
N ILE A 334 3.33 11.29 7.01
CA ILE A 334 2.76 10.88 8.28
C ILE A 334 1.52 10.06 7.97
N CYS A 335 1.38 8.91 8.61
CA CYS A 335 0.20 8.07 8.54
C CYS A 335 -0.27 7.76 9.96
N LEU A 336 -1.53 8.09 10.25
CA LEU A 336 -2.22 7.60 11.44
C LEU A 336 -2.89 6.29 11.05
N LEU A 337 -2.53 5.20 11.73
CA LEU A 337 -3.14 3.89 11.56
C LEU A 337 -3.76 3.46 12.88
N TRP A 338 -5.06 3.65 12.99
CA TRP A 338 -5.81 3.30 14.19
C TRP A 338 -6.64 2.07 13.90
N LYS A 339 -6.42 1.01 14.66
CA LYS A 339 -7.14 -0.25 14.55
C LYS A 339 -7.79 -0.63 15.88
#